data_AF-A0ABD1SDN0-F1
#
_entry.id   AF-A0ABD1SDN0-F1
#
_cell.length_a   1.000
_cell.length_b   1.000
_cell.length_c   1.000
_cell.angle_alpha   90.00
_cell.angle_beta   90.00
_cell.angle_gamma   90.00
#
_symmetry.space_group_name_H-M   'P 1'
#
loop_
_entity.id
_entity.type
_entity.pdbx_description
1 polymer ?
#
loop_
_entity_poly.entity_id
_entity_poly.type
_entity_poly.pdbx_seq_one_letter_code
_entity_poly.pdbx_strand_id
1 'polypeptide(L)'
;MALSNTAALSSKSIIQSQSLFPASQSHHHSTLSVNPTTFVRHPISAVHAAEPAKTPVITTKKPSGSPPSSATKWTTESWKTKKVLQLPEYPDQAELESVLKTLEAYPPLVFAGEVRNLEERLGEAAMGRAFLLQGGDCAESFKEFSANYIRDTFRILLQMSVVLTFGGQMPVIKVGRMAGQFAKPRSEPFEERDGVKLPSYKGDNINGDAFNEKSRIPDPNRMISAYSQAASTLNLLRAFATGGYAAMQRVTQWNLDFVEHSEQGDR
;
A
#
# COMPACT_ATOMS: atom_id res chain seq x y z
N MET A 1 27.93 49.56 -31.79
CA MET A 1 27.15 50.81 -31.77
C MET A 1 25.98 50.55 -30.82
N ALA A 2 26.02 50.84 -29.51
CA ALA A 2 26.01 52.17 -28.86
C ALA A 2 24.94 53.06 -29.52
N LEU A 3 23.87 53.50 -28.86
CA LEU A 3 23.76 54.37 -27.67
C LEU A 3 22.33 54.21 -27.09
N SER A 4 22.10 53.90 -25.81
CA SER A 4 21.96 54.82 -24.65
C SER A 4 21.06 56.05 -24.89
N ASN A 5 19.96 56.16 -24.13
CA ASN A 5 19.69 57.45 -23.48
C ASN A 5 18.96 57.30 -22.13
N THR A 6 19.61 57.90 -21.15
CA THR A 6 19.26 58.16 -19.75
C THR A 6 18.36 59.38 -19.60
N ALA A 7 17.47 59.40 -18.61
CA ALA A 7 17.24 60.60 -17.79
C ALA A 7 16.73 60.18 -16.41
N ALA A 8 17.45 60.64 -15.40
CA ALA A 8 17.25 60.42 -13.97
C ALA A 8 16.59 61.65 -13.31
N LEU A 9 16.41 61.53 -11.99
CA LEU A 9 16.14 62.57 -10.96
C LEU A 9 14.65 62.76 -10.62
N SER A 10 14.21 62.84 -9.36
CA SER A 10 14.92 62.87 -8.08
C SER A 10 13.98 62.60 -6.91
N SER A 11 14.50 61.82 -5.96
CA SER A 11 14.41 61.89 -4.50
C SER A 11 13.40 62.84 -3.83
N LYS A 12 12.58 62.28 -2.94
CA LYS A 12 12.52 62.71 -1.52
C LYS A 12 11.93 61.61 -0.63
N SER A 13 12.75 61.25 0.36
CA SER A 13 12.45 60.44 1.55
C SER A 13 11.28 61.03 2.36
N ILE A 14 10.47 60.18 3.00
CA ILE A 14 10.09 60.33 4.41
C ILE A 14 9.69 58.95 4.95
N ILE A 15 10.38 58.62 6.04
CA ILE A 15 10.17 57.50 6.96
C ILE A 15 8.83 57.68 7.66
N GLN A 16 7.98 56.65 7.70
CA GLN A 16 7.14 56.41 8.87
C GLN A 16 6.83 54.92 9.04
N SER A 17 7.61 54.33 9.94
CA SER A 17 7.31 53.12 10.68
C SER A 17 5.98 53.26 11.42
N GLN A 18 5.07 52.29 11.27
CA GLN A 18 4.17 51.92 12.36
C GLN A 18 3.70 50.47 12.22
N SER A 19 4.14 49.67 13.19
CA SER A 19 3.73 48.31 13.48
C SER A 19 2.27 48.29 13.96
N LEU A 20 1.40 47.58 13.26
CA LEU A 20 0.05 47.27 13.73
C LEU A 20 0.08 45.95 14.51
N PHE A 21 0.52 46.00 15.77
CA PHE A 21 0.21 44.99 16.78
C PHE A 21 -0.67 45.64 17.84
N PRO A 22 -1.90 45.16 18.09
CA PRO A 22 -2.63 45.50 19.30
C PRO A 22 -2.10 44.67 20.47
N ALA A 23 -1.95 45.35 21.60
CA ALA A 23 -1.44 44.84 22.85
C ALA A 23 -2.38 43.82 23.53
N SER A 24 -1.72 42.93 24.29
CA SER A 24 -2.25 42.03 25.32
C SER A 24 -3.40 42.62 26.15
N GLN A 25 -4.52 41.91 26.20
CA GLN A 25 -5.49 42.01 27.28
C GLN A 25 -5.60 40.67 28.01
N SER A 26 -5.25 40.70 29.30
CA SER A 26 -5.40 39.62 30.26
C SER A 26 -6.86 39.48 30.71
N HIS A 27 -7.51 38.37 30.35
CA HIS A 27 -8.76 37.95 30.96
C HIS A 27 -8.50 36.81 31.96
N HIS A 28 -8.86 37.07 33.21
CA HIS A 28 -8.84 36.13 34.32
C HIS A 28 -10.19 35.40 34.46
N HIS A 29 -10.11 34.09 34.76
CA HIS A 29 -11.13 33.13 35.24
C HIS A 29 -12.23 32.73 34.21
N SER A 30 -12.54 31.45 33.99
CA SER A 30 -12.65 30.34 34.94
C SER A 30 -12.11 29.01 34.38
N THR A 31 -11.29 28.33 35.18
CA THR A 31 -10.92 26.93 34.98
C THR A 31 -12.08 26.03 35.37
N LEU A 32 -12.77 25.44 34.39
CA LEU A 32 -13.62 24.27 34.62
C LEU A 32 -12.70 23.08 34.89
N SER A 33 -12.60 22.70 36.17
CA SER A 33 -11.98 21.45 36.59
C SER A 33 -12.82 20.27 36.11
N VAL A 34 -12.46 19.70 34.96
CA VAL A 34 -13.02 18.42 34.51
C VAL A 34 -12.22 17.33 35.22
N ASN A 35 -12.87 16.66 36.17
CA ASN A 35 -12.33 15.44 36.79
C ASN A 35 -12.02 14.43 35.67
N PRO A 36 -10.82 13.80 35.64
CA PRO A 36 -10.59 12.71 34.73
C PRO A 36 -11.40 11.50 35.23
N THR A 37 -12.56 11.27 34.61
CA THR A 37 -13.23 9.98 34.70
C THR A 37 -12.28 8.96 34.09
N THR A 38 -11.74 8.07 34.92
CA THR A 38 -10.99 6.90 34.48
C THR A 38 -11.92 6.02 33.63
N PHE A 39 -11.88 6.21 32.32
CA PHE A 39 -12.48 5.27 31.38
C PHE A 39 -11.61 4.02 31.35
N VAL A 40 -12.15 2.95 31.93
CA VAL A 40 -11.57 1.61 31.87
C VAL A 40 -11.49 1.19 30.40
N ARG A 41 -10.26 1.12 29.86
CA ARG A 41 -9.99 0.53 28.55
C ARG A 41 -10.42 -0.94 28.60
N HIS A 42 -11.52 -1.27 27.93
CA HIS A 42 -11.87 -2.66 27.69
C HIS A 42 -11.05 -3.13 26.48
N PRO A 43 -10.24 -4.19 26.61
CA PRO A 43 -9.61 -4.79 25.44
C PRO A 43 -10.72 -5.27 24.49
N ILE A 44 -10.59 -4.93 23.20
CA ILE A 44 -11.43 -5.51 22.15
C ILE A 44 -11.09 -7.00 22.12
N SER A 45 -11.96 -7.82 22.72
CA SER A 45 -11.82 -9.27 22.72
C SER A 45 -12.29 -9.79 21.37
N ALA A 46 -11.39 -10.43 20.62
CA ALA A 46 -11.74 -11.08 19.36
C ALA A 46 -12.85 -12.11 19.60
N VAL A 47 -13.97 -11.96 18.91
CA VAL A 47 -15.06 -12.93 18.96
C VAL A 47 -14.61 -14.17 18.18
N HIS A 48 -14.42 -15.28 18.89
CA HIS A 48 -14.08 -16.63 18.39
C HIS A 48 -12.70 -16.80 17.75
N ALA A 49 -11.69 -17.06 18.57
CA ALA A 49 -10.56 -17.89 18.16
C ALA A 49 -10.99 -19.37 18.27
N ALA A 50 -10.87 -20.13 17.18
CA ALA A 50 -11.16 -21.56 17.20
C ALA A 50 -10.24 -22.31 18.18
N GLU A 51 -10.82 -23.12 19.06
CA GLU A 51 -10.07 -23.92 20.03
C GLU A 51 -9.18 -24.97 19.34
N PRO A 52 -7.91 -25.14 19.78
CA PRO A 52 -7.05 -26.16 19.22
C PRO A 52 -7.46 -27.56 19.71
N ALA A 53 -7.60 -28.49 18.78
CA ALA A 53 -7.94 -29.88 19.03
C ALA A 53 -6.93 -30.56 19.98
N LYS A 54 -7.42 -31.15 21.07
CA LYS A 54 -6.64 -32.01 21.97
C LYS A 54 -6.57 -33.42 21.38
N THR A 55 -5.39 -33.85 20.96
CA THR A 55 -5.10 -35.27 20.67
C THR A 55 -3.89 -35.69 21.52
N PRO A 56 -3.96 -36.80 22.28
CA PRO A 56 -2.86 -37.22 23.13
C PRO A 56 -1.74 -37.86 22.30
N VAL A 57 -0.53 -37.31 22.39
CA VAL A 57 0.68 -37.88 21.79
C VAL A 57 1.28 -38.92 22.72
N ILE A 58 1.28 -40.19 22.30
CA ILE A 58 2.00 -41.29 22.94
C ILE A 58 3.50 -41.10 22.71
N THR A 59 4.26 -40.92 23.79
CA THR A 59 5.73 -40.85 23.78
C THR A 59 6.36 -42.21 23.55
N THR A 60 6.97 -42.42 22.39
CA THR A 60 8.01 -43.45 22.18
C THR A 60 9.38 -42.77 22.05
N LYS A 61 10.32 -43.20 22.89
CA LYS A 61 11.71 -42.72 22.97
C LYS A 61 12.45 -43.05 21.66
N LYS A 62 12.95 -42.05 20.94
CA LYS A 62 13.81 -42.19 19.74
C LYS A 62 15.27 -41.80 20.11
N PRO A 63 16.31 -42.49 19.61
CA PRO A 63 17.68 -42.23 20.04
C PRO A 63 18.19 -40.89 19.50
N SER A 64 19.01 -40.23 20.32
CA SER A 64 19.68 -38.95 20.04
C SER A 64 20.72 -39.10 18.93
N GLY A 65 20.32 -38.79 17.71
CA GLY A 65 21.23 -38.40 16.63
C GLY A 65 20.87 -36.98 16.21
N SER A 66 21.71 -36.01 16.56
CA SER A 66 21.59 -34.64 16.08
C SER A 66 21.68 -34.65 14.56
N PRO A 67 20.65 -34.21 13.79
CA PRO A 67 20.83 -34.02 12.37
C PRO A 67 21.85 -32.89 12.18
N PRO A 68 22.76 -32.98 11.20
CA PRO A 68 23.66 -31.88 10.89
C PRO A 68 22.81 -30.70 10.40
N SER A 69 22.62 -29.70 11.26
CA SER A 69 22.04 -28.41 10.89
C SER A 69 23.09 -27.62 10.12
N SER A 70 23.34 -27.98 8.86
CA SER A 70 23.90 -27.03 7.91
C SER A 70 22.75 -26.13 7.45
N ALA A 71 22.37 -25.17 8.29
CA ALA A 71 21.46 -24.11 7.87
C ALA A 71 22.09 -23.45 6.63
N THR A 72 21.51 -23.71 5.46
CA THR A 72 21.99 -23.16 4.20
C THR A 72 21.95 -21.64 4.33
N LYS A 73 23.09 -20.96 4.16
CA LYS A 73 23.18 -19.50 4.27
C LYS A 73 22.21 -18.87 3.27
N TRP A 74 21.37 -17.95 3.76
CA TRP A 74 20.37 -17.29 2.93
C TRP A 74 21.04 -16.48 1.81
N THR A 75 20.48 -16.59 0.60
CA THR A 75 20.82 -15.79 -0.60
C THR A 75 19.53 -15.53 -1.39
N THR A 76 19.55 -14.58 -2.32
CA THR A 76 18.41 -14.30 -3.23
C THR A 76 18.00 -15.49 -4.08
N GLU A 77 18.92 -16.43 -4.32
CA GLU A 77 18.68 -17.64 -5.13
C GLU A 77 18.26 -18.86 -4.30
N SER A 78 18.39 -18.79 -2.98
CA SER A 78 18.20 -19.95 -2.08
C SER A 78 16.80 -20.58 -2.19
N TRP A 79 15.78 -19.80 -2.57
CA TRP A 79 14.40 -20.28 -2.74
C TRP A 79 14.23 -21.23 -3.94
N LYS A 80 15.07 -21.13 -4.98
CA LYS A 80 15.00 -21.99 -6.18
C LYS A 80 15.25 -23.47 -5.87
N THR A 81 15.89 -23.77 -4.74
CA THR A 81 16.15 -25.14 -4.26
C THR A 81 14.97 -25.75 -3.49
N LYS A 82 13.94 -24.94 -3.19
CA LYS A 82 12.76 -25.37 -2.42
C LYS A 82 11.63 -25.77 -3.36
N LYS A 83 10.69 -26.58 -2.86
CA LYS A 83 9.46 -26.89 -3.60
C LYS A 83 8.63 -25.61 -3.75
N VAL A 84 8.39 -25.20 -4.99
CA VAL A 84 7.60 -24.01 -5.32
C VAL A 84 6.32 -24.45 -6.02
N LEU A 85 5.22 -23.76 -5.76
CA LEU A 85 3.94 -23.98 -6.41
C LEU A 85 3.57 -22.74 -7.24
N GLN A 86 2.65 -22.89 -8.18
CA GLN A 86 2.01 -21.80 -8.94
C GLN A 86 2.89 -21.05 -9.96
N LEU A 87 4.19 -21.34 -10.04
CA LEU A 87 5.06 -20.72 -11.03
C LEU A 87 4.52 -20.90 -12.47
N PRO A 88 4.66 -19.88 -13.33
CA PRO A 88 4.45 -20.05 -14.76
C PRO A 88 5.57 -20.88 -15.39
N GLU A 89 5.22 -21.58 -16.46
CA GLU A 89 6.17 -22.25 -17.34
C GLU A 89 6.32 -21.38 -18.59
N TYR A 90 7.44 -20.67 -18.69
CA TYR A 90 7.74 -19.83 -19.85
C TYR A 90 8.32 -20.69 -20.99
N PRO A 91 7.84 -20.54 -22.24
CA PRO A 91 8.28 -21.36 -23.36
C PRO A 91 9.73 -21.08 -23.79
N ASP A 92 10.19 -19.83 -23.65
CA ASP A 92 11.56 -19.42 -23.97
C ASP A 92 12.29 -18.98 -22.69
N GLN A 93 13.26 -19.81 -22.29
CA GLN A 93 14.07 -19.58 -21.10
C GLN A 93 15.12 -18.47 -21.32
N ALA A 94 15.64 -18.32 -22.55
CA ALA A 94 16.61 -17.27 -22.87
C ALA A 94 15.93 -15.89 -22.86
N GLU A 95 14.69 -15.80 -23.35
CA GLU A 95 13.88 -14.59 -23.25
C GLU A 95 13.59 -14.23 -21.79
N LEU A 96 13.21 -15.21 -20.96
CA LEU A 96 13.01 -15.00 -19.53
C LEU A 96 14.27 -14.44 -18.86
N GLU A 97 15.43 -15.02 -19.11
CA GLU A 97 16.71 -14.56 -18.54
C GLU A 97 17.05 -13.13 -18.98
N SER A 98 16.80 -12.79 -20.26
CA SER A 98 16.98 -11.44 -20.79
C SER A 98 16.10 -10.41 -20.07
N VAL A 99 14.82 -10.75 -19.86
CA VAL A 99 13.89 -9.88 -19.13
C VAL A 99 14.30 -9.73 -17.66
N LEU A 100 14.70 -10.81 -16.98
CA LEU A 100 15.15 -10.74 -15.59
C LEU A 100 16.38 -9.85 -15.43
N LYS A 101 17.35 -9.95 -16.34
CA LYS A 101 18.53 -9.06 -16.37
C LYS A 101 18.16 -7.59 -16.59
N THR A 102 17.14 -7.35 -17.42
CA THR A 102 16.61 -5.99 -17.64
C THR A 102 16.01 -5.42 -16.36
N LEU A 103 15.19 -6.19 -15.65
CA LEU A 103 14.57 -5.78 -14.39
C LEU A 103 15.60 -5.57 -13.27
N GLU A 104 16.67 -6.37 -13.23
CA GLU A 104 17.76 -6.20 -12.26
C GLU A 104 18.48 -4.85 -12.43
N ALA A 105 18.55 -4.33 -13.67
CA ALA A 105 19.14 -3.03 -13.95
C ALA A 105 18.20 -1.84 -13.66
N TYR A 106 16.91 -2.09 -13.42
CA TYR A 106 15.95 -1.03 -13.17
C TYR A 106 15.99 -0.51 -11.73
N PRO A 107 15.67 0.78 -11.50
CA PRO A 107 15.57 1.32 -10.15
C PRO A 107 14.54 0.57 -9.29
N PRO A 108 14.77 0.41 -7.97
CA PRO A 108 13.78 -0.20 -7.09
C PRO A 108 12.55 0.70 -6.94
N LEU A 109 11.38 0.07 -6.72
CA LEU A 109 10.12 0.81 -6.50
C LEU A 109 10.10 1.52 -5.13
N VAL A 110 10.72 0.92 -4.12
CA VAL A 110 10.75 1.42 -2.74
C VAL A 110 12.16 1.45 -2.19
N PHE A 111 12.42 2.40 -1.30
CA PHE A 111 13.70 2.49 -0.60
C PHE A 111 13.69 1.66 0.68
N ALA A 112 14.84 1.09 1.04
CA ALA A 112 14.96 0.22 2.22
C ALA A 112 14.57 0.91 3.54
N GLY A 113 14.76 2.23 3.64
CA GLY A 113 14.32 3.01 4.80
C GLY A 113 12.80 3.05 4.97
N GLU A 114 12.04 3.01 3.87
CA GLU A 114 10.57 2.99 3.90
C GLU A 114 10.06 1.65 4.42
N VAL A 115 10.71 0.55 4.03
CA VAL A 115 10.40 -0.79 4.51
C VAL A 115 10.66 -0.91 6.01
N ARG A 116 11.80 -0.40 6.49
CA ARG A 116 12.10 -0.36 7.94
C ARG A 116 11.10 0.47 8.74
N ASN A 117 10.68 1.62 8.20
CA ASN A 117 9.64 2.44 8.83
C ASN A 117 8.29 1.68 8.90
N LEU A 118 7.91 0.98 7.82
CA LEU A 118 6.71 0.15 7.84
C LEU A 118 6.82 -0.99 8.86
N GLU A 119 7.97 -1.66 8.95
CA GLU A 119 8.23 -2.72 9.93
C GLU A 119 8.06 -2.21 11.37
N GLU A 120 8.65 -1.07 11.71
CA GLU A 120 8.48 -0.43 13.03
C GLU A 120 7.01 -0.17 13.35
N ARG A 121 6.27 0.39 12.39
CA ARG A 121 4.84 0.66 12.54
C ARG A 121 4.02 -0.62 12.68
N LEU A 122 4.33 -1.68 11.92
CA LEU A 122 3.69 -2.98 12.09
C LEU A 122 3.99 -3.58 13.48
N GLY A 123 5.17 -3.32 14.04
CA GLY A 123 5.51 -3.61 15.43
C GLY A 123 4.57 -2.91 16.43
N GLU A 124 4.24 -1.63 16.20
CA GLU A 124 3.23 -0.91 16.99
C GLU A 124 1.86 -1.59 16.93
N ALA A 125 1.44 -2.04 15.74
CA ALA A 125 0.18 -2.75 15.57
C ALA A 125 0.17 -4.11 16.27
N ALA A 126 1.26 -4.88 16.18
CA ALA A 126 1.41 -6.15 16.88
C ALA A 126 1.33 -5.99 18.42
N MET A 127 1.77 -4.84 18.93
CA MET A 127 1.67 -4.48 20.35
C MET A 127 0.32 -3.86 20.74
N GLY A 128 -0.66 -3.81 19.83
CA GLY A 128 -1.99 -3.22 20.06
C GLY A 128 -2.00 -1.69 20.18
N ARG A 129 -0.94 -1.02 19.71
CA ARG A 129 -0.79 0.45 19.75
C ARG A 129 -1.19 1.14 18.45
N ALA A 130 -1.48 0.38 17.40
CA ALA A 130 -1.95 0.86 16.11
C ALA A 130 -2.85 -0.19 15.43
N PHE A 131 -3.60 0.22 14.41
CA PHE A 131 -4.43 -0.67 13.60
C PHE A 131 -3.91 -0.73 12.15
N LEU A 132 -3.85 -1.92 11.55
CA LEU A 132 -3.48 -2.08 10.14
C LEU A 132 -4.72 -2.09 9.26
N LEU A 133 -4.81 -1.11 8.35
CA LEU A 133 -5.75 -1.10 7.24
C LEU A 133 -4.99 -1.43 5.94
N GLN A 134 -5.27 -2.61 5.39
CA GLN A 134 -4.77 -3.01 4.08
C GLN A 134 -5.92 -3.22 3.10
N GLY A 135 -5.87 -2.57 1.94
CA GLY A 135 -6.97 -2.60 0.97
C GLY A 135 -6.54 -2.17 -0.43
N GLY A 136 -7.34 -2.53 -1.42
CA GLY A 136 -7.08 -2.29 -2.85
C GLY A 136 -7.51 -3.52 -3.66
N ASP A 137 -6.95 -3.66 -4.86
CA ASP A 137 -7.49 -4.60 -5.83
C ASP A 137 -7.19 -6.06 -5.48
N CYS A 138 -8.07 -6.94 -5.95
CA CYS A 138 -7.81 -8.38 -5.92
C CYS A 138 -6.62 -8.72 -6.83
N ALA A 139 -6.69 -8.23 -8.07
CA ALA A 139 -5.61 -8.24 -9.05
C ALA A 139 -5.67 -6.96 -9.89
N GLU A 140 -4.58 -6.21 -9.95
CA GLU A 140 -4.45 -5.06 -10.86
C GLU A 140 -4.41 -5.56 -12.31
N SER A 141 -4.97 -4.78 -13.24
CA SER A 141 -4.91 -5.06 -14.68
C SER A 141 -4.21 -3.94 -15.45
N PHE A 142 -3.55 -4.31 -16.55
CA PHE A 142 -2.96 -3.38 -17.51
C PHE A 142 -4.02 -2.59 -18.28
N LYS A 143 -5.25 -3.13 -18.40
CA LYS A 143 -6.36 -2.44 -19.08
C LYS A 143 -6.97 -1.33 -18.22
N GLU A 144 -6.99 -1.52 -16.91
CA GLU A 144 -7.61 -0.61 -15.95
C GLU A 144 -6.59 0.38 -15.36
N PHE A 145 -5.61 0.77 -16.16
CA PHE A 145 -4.57 1.71 -15.74
C PHE A 145 -4.98 3.17 -16.00
N SER A 146 -5.52 3.84 -14.98
CA SER A 146 -5.85 5.26 -15.08
C SER A 146 -5.59 6.03 -13.78
N ALA A 147 -5.26 7.32 -13.90
CA ALA A 147 -5.03 8.20 -12.77
C ALA A 147 -6.28 8.35 -11.88
N ASN A 148 -7.48 8.39 -12.48
CA ASN A 148 -8.74 8.48 -11.75
C ASN A 148 -8.96 7.23 -10.89
N TYR A 149 -8.75 6.04 -11.46
CA TYR A 149 -8.89 4.78 -10.72
C TYR A 149 -7.94 4.72 -9.51
N ILE A 150 -6.66 5.04 -9.72
CA ILE A 150 -5.66 5.07 -8.65
C ILE A 150 -6.06 6.08 -7.56
N ARG A 151 -6.51 7.27 -7.96
CA ARG A 151 -6.98 8.33 -7.04
C ARG A 151 -8.18 7.86 -6.23
N ASP A 152 -9.15 7.22 -6.86
CA ASP A 152 -10.41 6.85 -6.23
C ASP A 152 -10.21 5.70 -5.24
N THR A 153 -9.39 4.69 -5.59
CA THR A 153 -8.96 3.64 -4.64
C THR A 153 -8.18 4.23 -3.47
N PHE A 154 -7.27 5.17 -3.74
CA PHE A 154 -6.53 5.88 -2.68
C PHE A 154 -7.46 6.68 -1.76
N ARG A 155 -8.46 7.38 -2.33
CA ARG A 155 -9.49 8.12 -1.58
C ARG A 155 -10.25 7.21 -0.64
N ILE A 156 -10.73 6.05 -1.11
CA ILE A 156 -11.45 5.08 -0.29
C ILE A 156 -10.59 4.63 0.90
N LEU A 157 -9.31 4.31 0.65
CA LEU A 157 -8.40 3.89 1.71
C LEU A 157 -8.20 5.00 2.77
N LEU A 158 -8.13 6.26 2.34
CA LEU A 158 -8.06 7.40 3.26
C LEU A 158 -9.35 7.60 4.07
N GLN A 159 -10.52 7.51 3.44
CA GLN A 159 -11.82 7.64 4.11
C GLN A 159 -11.99 6.58 5.21
N MET A 160 -11.75 5.31 4.87
CA MET A 160 -11.77 4.21 5.83
C MET A 160 -10.78 4.45 6.98
N SER A 161 -9.58 4.94 6.67
CA SER A 161 -8.56 5.20 7.70
C SER A 161 -8.99 6.26 8.70
N VAL A 162 -9.70 7.31 8.28
CA VAL A 162 -10.18 8.37 9.18
C VAL A 162 -11.30 7.85 10.07
N VAL A 163 -12.25 7.09 9.52
CA VAL A 163 -13.33 6.46 10.30
C VAL A 163 -12.73 5.52 11.36
N LEU A 164 -11.79 4.65 10.98
CA LEU A 164 -11.13 3.72 11.89
C LEU A 164 -10.27 4.44 12.95
N THR A 165 -9.59 5.52 12.58
CA THR A 165 -8.79 6.33 13.52
C THR A 165 -9.69 6.95 14.58
N PHE A 166 -10.85 7.49 14.19
CA PHE A 166 -11.79 8.11 15.12
C PHE A 166 -12.47 7.07 16.01
N GLY A 167 -13.01 5.99 15.42
CA GLY A 167 -13.71 4.95 16.18
C GLY A 167 -12.79 4.13 17.08
N GLY A 168 -11.57 3.84 16.63
CA GLY A 168 -10.58 3.05 17.39
C GLY A 168 -9.72 3.86 18.35
N GLN A 169 -9.75 5.20 18.27
CA GLN A 169 -8.89 6.11 19.04
C GLN A 169 -7.39 5.74 19.00
N MET A 170 -6.93 5.22 17.86
CA MET A 170 -5.55 4.79 17.67
C MET A 170 -5.06 5.06 16.24
N PRO A 171 -3.74 5.17 16.04
CA PRO A 171 -3.18 5.36 14.71
C PRO A 171 -3.52 4.22 13.74
N VAL A 172 -3.88 4.57 12.51
CA VAL A 172 -4.10 3.59 11.43
C VAL A 172 -2.93 3.59 10.43
N ILE A 173 -2.31 2.43 10.26
CA ILE A 173 -1.30 2.13 9.25
C ILE A 173 -2.02 1.75 7.97
N LYS A 174 -1.73 2.46 6.89
CA LYS A 174 -2.41 2.29 5.59
C LYS A 174 -1.46 1.57 4.64
N VAL A 175 -1.89 0.43 4.11
CA VAL A 175 -1.15 -0.35 3.11
C VAL A 175 -2.04 -0.60 1.89
N GLY A 176 -1.63 -0.09 0.73
CA GLY A 176 -2.35 -0.30 -0.52
C GLY A 176 -2.00 -1.65 -1.14
N ARG A 177 -3.00 -2.41 -1.60
CA ARG A 177 -2.84 -3.48 -2.60
C ARG A 177 -2.82 -2.81 -3.99
N MET A 178 -1.72 -2.13 -4.28
CA MET A 178 -1.54 -1.28 -5.46
C MET A 178 -0.07 -1.29 -5.90
N ALA A 179 0.20 -0.96 -7.16
CA ALA A 179 1.55 -0.90 -7.72
C ALA A 179 2.33 -2.23 -7.68
N GLY A 180 1.65 -3.36 -7.95
CA GLY A 180 2.34 -4.65 -8.08
C GLY A 180 1.47 -5.89 -7.97
N GLN A 181 0.16 -5.77 -7.72
CA GLN A 181 -0.76 -6.89 -7.48
C GLN A 181 -1.22 -7.54 -8.81
N PHE A 182 -0.28 -7.85 -9.71
CA PHE A 182 -0.55 -8.31 -11.08
C PHE A 182 -0.53 -9.84 -11.26
N ALA A 183 -0.22 -10.60 -10.21
CA ALA A 183 -0.17 -12.07 -10.25
C ALA A 183 -1.23 -12.66 -9.31
N LYS A 184 -1.83 -13.79 -9.72
CA LYS A 184 -2.83 -14.51 -8.93
C LYS A 184 -2.60 -16.03 -8.96
N PRO A 185 -2.70 -16.71 -7.81
CA PRO A 185 -2.69 -18.17 -7.78
C PRO A 185 -3.98 -18.71 -8.39
N ARG A 186 -3.94 -19.96 -8.87
CA ARG A 186 -5.09 -20.67 -9.42
C ARG A 186 -5.19 -22.06 -8.81
N SER A 187 -6.40 -22.44 -8.44
CA SER A 187 -6.69 -23.80 -7.95
C SER A 187 -6.37 -24.84 -9.02
N GLU A 188 -6.80 -24.56 -10.26
CA GLU A 188 -6.58 -25.44 -11.41
C GLU A 188 -5.62 -24.79 -12.42
N PRO A 189 -4.64 -25.56 -12.95
CA PRO A 189 -3.68 -25.05 -13.93
C PRO A 189 -4.32 -24.77 -15.31
N PHE A 190 -5.45 -25.41 -15.61
CA PHE A 190 -6.19 -25.23 -16.85
C PHE A 190 -7.61 -24.73 -16.59
N GLU A 191 -8.13 -23.97 -17.55
CA GLU A 191 -9.49 -23.49 -17.61
C GLU A 191 -10.14 -24.06 -18.88
N GLU A 192 -11.32 -24.64 -18.72
CA GLU A 192 -12.08 -25.22 -19.83
C GLU A 192 -13.36 -24.42 -20.06
N ARG A 193 -13.62 -24.04 -21.30
CA ARG A 193 -14.86 -23.38 -21.74
C ARG A 193 -15.29 -23.97 -23.07
N ASP A 194 -16.55 -24.35 -23.19
CA ASP A 194 -17.14 -24.90 -24.43
C ASP A 194 -16.33 -26.05 -25.05
N GLY A 195 -15.74 -26.91 -24.20
CA GLY A 195 -14.90 -28.05 -24.63
C GLY A 195 -13.46 -27.71 -25.03
N VAL A 196 -13.07 -26.42 -25.00
CA VAL A 196 -11.70 -25.98 -25.25
C VAL A 196 -10.97 -25.79 -23.91
N LYS A 197 -9.83 -26.47 -23.76
CA LYS A 197 -8.99 -26.42 -22.55
C LYS A 197 -7.75 -25.56 -22.78
N LEU A 198 -7.59 -24.49 -22.03
CA LEU A 198 -6.45 -23.56 -22.10
C LEU A 198 -5.79 -23.37 -20.74
N PRO A 199 -4.52 -22.94 -20.67
CA PRO A 199 -3.90 -22.54 -19.41
C PRO A 199 -4.73 -21.47 -18.69
N SER A 200 -4.85 -21.61 -17.38
CA SER A 200 -5.54 -20.64 -16.54
C SER A 200 -4.87 -19.26 -16.61
N TYR A 201 -5.66 -18.20 -16.68
CA TYR A 201 -5.18 -16.83 -16.50
C TYR A 201 -4.61 -16.66 -15.09
N LYS A 202 -3.32 -16.32 -14.97
CA LYS A 202 -2.57 -16.18 -13.70
C LYS A 202 -2.27 -14.72 -13.35
N GLY A 203 -2.93 -13.77 -14.00
CA GLY A 203 -2.73 -12.34 -13.78
C GLY A 203 -1.87 -11.71 -14.87
N ASP A 204 -2.02 -10.40 -15.05
CA ASP A 204 -1.43 -9.68 -16.19
C ASP A 204 0.10 -9.71 -16.21
N ASN A 205 0.75 -9.99 -15.07
CA ASN A 205 2.20 -10.20 -14.98
C ASN A 205 2.68 -11.48 -15.68
N ILE A 206 1.79 -12.44 -15.90
CA ILE A 206 2.12 -13.77 -16.41
C ILE A 206 1.55 -13.96 -17.81
N ASN A 207 0.24 -13.85 -17.97
CA ASN A 207 -0.46 -14.07 -19.23
C ASN A 207 -1.69 -13.15 -19.35
N GLY A 208 -2.37 -13.17 -20.48
CA GLY A 208 -3.56 -12.37 -20.75
C GLY A 208 -4.85 -13.00 -20.24
N ASP A 209 -5.84 -12.15 -19.94
CA ASP A 209 -7.17 -12.54 -19.46
C ASP A 209 -8.03 -13.21 -20.56
N ALA A 210 -7.88 -12.75 -21.80
CA ALA A 210 -8.64 -13.25 -22.95
C ALA A 210 -8.50 -14.77 -23.12
N PHE A 211 -9.62 -15.46 -23.39
CA PHE A 211 -9.67 -16.90 -23.54
C PHE A 211 -9.31 -17.31 -24.98
N ASN A 212 -8.03 -17.20 -25.31
CA ASN A 212 -7.46 -17.71 -26.56
C ASN A 212 -6.02 -18.20 -26.31
N GLU A 213 -5.54 -19.10 -27.16
CA GLU A 213 -4.24 -19.77 -27.00
C GLU A 213 -3.10 -18.76 -26.85
N LYS A 214 -3.01 -17.78 -27.75
CA LYS A 214 -1.96 -16.75 -27.74
C LYS A 214 -1.94 -15.95 -26.44
N SER A 215 -3.09 -15.56 -25.92
CA SER A 215 -3.19 -14.80 -24.67
C SER A 215 -2.83 -15.64 -23.46
N ARG A 216 -3.03 -16.95 -23.47
CA ARG A 216 -2.82 -17.81 -22.29
C ARG A 216 -1.39 -18.32 -22.15
N ILE A 217 -0.57 -18.23 -23.19
CA ILE A 217 0.87 -18.50 -23.12
C ILE A 217 1.55 -17.47 -22.19
N PRO A 218 2.32 -17.90 -21.18
CA PRO A 218 3.10 -17.00 -20.35
C PRO A 218 4.12 -16.20 -21.17
N ASP A 219 4.14 -14.88 -20.97
CA ASP A 219 5.03 -13.95 -21.68
C ASP A 219 5.88 -13.19 -20.66
N PRO A 220 7.22 -13.37 -20.66
CA PRO A 220 8.09 -12.74 -19.67
C PRO A 220 8.11 -11.21 -19.80
N ASN A 221 7.89 -10.63 -20.99
CA ASN A 221 7.90 -9.17 -21.20
C ASN A 221 6.82 -8.45 -20.39
N ARG A 222 5.76 -9.17 -20.00
CA ARG A 222 4.73 -8.66 -19.09
C ARG A 222 5.28 -8.18 -17.76
N MET A 223 6.41 -8.74 -17.29
CA MET A 223 7.08 -8.27 -16.08
C MET A 223 7.64 -6.85 -16.22
N ILE A 224 8.13 -6.48 -17.40
CA ILE A 224 8.60 -5.11 -17.69
C ILE A 224 7.41 -4.14 -17.74
N SER A 225 6.30 -4.55 -18.35
CA SER A 225 5.06 -3.79 -18.37
C SER A 225 4.51 -3.59 -16.95
N ALA A 226 4.48 -4.65 -16.14
CA ALA A 226 4.07 -4.61 -14.74
C ALA A 226 4.96 -3.67 -13.91
N TYR A 227 6.28 -3.73 -14.08
CA TYR A 227 7.21 -2.79 -13.44
C TYR A 227 6.89 -1.34 -13.81
N SER A 228 6.71 -1.06 -15.11
CA SER A 228 6.47 0.30 -15.60
C SER A 228 5.16 0.88 -15.07
N GLN A 229 4.10 0.06 -15.03
CA GLN A 229 2.82 0.44 -14.43
C GLN A 229 2.96 0.63 -12.91
N ALA A 230 3.64 -0.28 -12.21
CA ALA A 230 3.88 -0.17 -10.78
C ALA A 230 4.64 1.11 -10.42
N ALA A 231 5.71 1.44 -11.14
CA ALA A 231 6.50 2.65 -10.94
C ALA A 231 5.64 3.91 -11.15
N SER A 232 4.83 3.92 -12.20
CA SER A 232 3.93 5.04 -12.51
C SER A 232 2.83 5.22 -11.47
N THR A 233 2.18 4.12 -11.06
CA THR A 233 1.17 4.11 -9.99
C THR A 233 1.76 4.60 -8.68
N LEU A 234 2.92 4.08 -8.28
CA LEU A 234 3.56 4.45 -7.02
C LEU A 234 4.01 5.92 -7.01
N ASN A 235 4.52 6.43 -8.14
CA ASN A 235 4.85 7.83 -8.28
C ASN A 235 3.62 8.74 -8.07
N LEU A 236 2.48 8.38 -8.67
CA LEU A 236 1.23 9.13 -8.48
C LEU A 236 0.71 9.03 -7.04
N LEU A 237 0.77 7.85 -6.43
CA LEU A 237 0.39 7.66 -5.02
C LEU A 237 1.25 8.50 -4.07
N ARG A 238 2.56 8.59 -4.32
CA ARG A 238 3.47 9.47 -3.56
C ARG A 238 3.06 10.93 -3.72
N ALA A 239 2.76 11.37 -4.94
CA ALA A 239 2.30 12.73 -5.20
C ALA A 239 0.97 13.04 -4.47
N PHE A 240 0.02 12.10 -4.40
CA PHE A 240 -1.21 12.30 -3.62
C PHE A 240 -0.96 12.31 -2.10
N ALA A 241 -0.06 11.47 -1.61
CA ALA A 241 0.25 11.38 -0.19
C ALA A 241 0.94 12.66 0.34
N THR A 242 1.86 13.26 -0.42
CA THR A 242 2.62 14.45 0.03
C THR A 242 2.10 15.77 -0.55
N GLY A 243 1.42 15.75 -1.69
CA GLY A 243 0.96 16.94 -2.43
C GLY A 243 -0.37 17.54 -1.96
N GLY A 244 -0.79 17.26 -0.72
CA GLY A 244 -2.00 17.83 -0.12
C GLY A 244 -3.32 17.16 -0.50
N TYR A 245 -3.33 16.15 -1.37
CA TYR A 245 -4.54 15.35 -1.61
C TYR A 245 -4.97 14.59 -0.34
N ALA A 246 -4.00 14.03 0.40
CA ALA A 246 -4.23 13.36 1.67
C ALA A 246 -4.45 14.30 2.88
N ALA A 247 -4.60 15.61 2.67
CA ALA A 247 -4.85 16.55 3.77
C ALA A 247 -6.21 16.29 4.44
N MET A 248 -6.24 16.25 5.77
CA MET A 248 -7.45 15.97 6.56
C MET A 248 -8.64 16.86 6.20
N GLN A 249 -8.41 18.12 5.83
CA GLN A 249 -9.45 19.06 5.40
C GLN A 249 -10.28 18.56 4.22
N ARG A 250 -9.68 17.74 3.33
CA ARG A 250 -10.38 17.15 2.18
C ARG A 250 -11.17 15.90 2.55
N VAL A 251 -10.82 15.21 3.63
CA VAL A 251 -11.49 13.98 4.05
C VAL A 251 -12.90 14.27 4.55
N THR A 252 -13.12 15.40 5.22
CA THR A 252 -14.46 15.84 5.63
C THR A 252 -15.37 16.03 4.41
N GLN A 253 -14.88 16.67 3.34
CA GLN A 253 -15.64 16.83 2.09
C GLN A 253 -16.02 15.47 1.50
N TRP A 254 -15.11 14.50 1.52
CA TRP A 254 -15.38 13.20 0.94
C TRP A 254 -16.37 12.34 1.73
N ASN A 255 -16.35 12.45 3.05
CA ASN A 255 -17.29 11.72 3.91
C ASN A 255 -18.71 12.27 3.77
N LEU A 256 -18.87 13.58 3.56
CA LEU A 256 -20.17 14.19 3.28
C LEU A 256 -20.78 13.61 1.99
N ASP A 257 -20.00 13.50 0.91
CA ASP A 257 -20.47 12.89 -0.34
C ASP A 257 -21.02 11.46 -0.14
N PHE A 258 -20.41 10.67 0.76
CA PHE A 258 -20.87 9.31 1.06
C PHE A 258 -22.18 9.29 1.85
N VAL A 259 -22.29 10.14 2.88
CA VAL A 259 -23.48 10.22 3.73
C VAL A 259 -24.68 10.70 2.93
N GLU A 260 -24.52 11.74 2.10
CA GLU A 260 -25.59 12.32 1.26
C GLU A 260 -26.20 11.33 0.25
N HIS A 261 -25.46 10.29 -0.15
CA HIS A 261 -25.88 9.35 -1.20
C HIS A 261 -26.13 7.93 -0.67
N SER A 262 -26.17 7.72 0.66
CA SER A 262 -26.41 6.41 1.26
C SER A 262 -27.76 6.37 1.99
N GLU A 263 -28.51 5.27 1.85
CA GLU A 263 -29.79 5.07 2.56
C GLU A 263 -29.65 5.10 4.09
N GLN A 264 -28.43 4.90 4.60
CA GLN A 264 -28.11 4.96 6.04
C GLN A 264 -27.62 6.35 6.50
N GLY A 265 -27.42 7.32 5.60
CA GLY A 265 -26.94 8.66 5.95
C GLY A 265 -27.94 9.52 6.70
N ASP A 266 -29.24 9.20 6.57
CA ASP A 266 -30.37 9.92 7.18
C ASP A 266 -30.82 9.34 8.54
N ARG A 267 -30.09 8.36 9.10
CA ARG A 267 -30.39 7.76 10.41
C ARG A 267 -29.42 8.22 11.48
#